data_AF-A0A2V8PKV6-F1
#
_entry.id   AF-A0A2V8PKV6-F1
#
_cell.length_a   1.000
_cell.length_b   1.000
_cell.length_c   1.000
_cell.angle_alpha   90.00
_cell.angle_beta   90.00
_cell.angle_gamma   90.00
#
_symmetry.space_group_name_H-M   'P 1'
#
loop_
_entity.id
_entity.type
_entity.pdbx_description
1 polymer ?
#
loop_
_entity_poly.entity_id
_entity_poly.type
_entity_poly.pdbx_seq_one_letter_code
_entity_poly.pdbx_strand_id
1 'polypeptide(L)'
;MKKASAKRNNDELRPEYDLSQLKGGVRGKYYREATAGTNLVLIEPELANVFPDTESVNRALRLLADTAESAIAKKGLRRKAANSRLKRSA
;
A
#
# COMPACT_ATOMS: atom_id res chain seq x y z
N MET A 1 -50.96 -9.41 33.74
CA MET A 1 -50.69 -8.10 33.10
C MET A 1 -49.56 -8.29 32.08
N LYS A 2 -49.81 -8.07 30.79
CA LYS A 2 -48.77 -8.18 29.74
C LYS A 2 -47.81 -6.99 29.88
N LYS A 3 -46.52 -7.25 30.16
CA LYS A 3 -45.48 -6.22 30.00
C LYS A 3 -45.19 -6.10 28.51
N ALA A 4 -45.57 -4.98 27.91
CA ALA A 4 -45.09 -4.60 26.59
C ALA A 4 -43.59 -4.28 26.72
N SER A 5 -42.74 -5.10 26.09
CA SER A 5 -41.33 -4.78 25.95
C SER A 5 -41.21 -3.55 25.06
N ALA A 6 -40.90 -2.40 25.65
CA ALA A 6 -40.51 -1.21 24.91
C ALA A 6 -39.25 -1.57 24.12
N LYS A 7 -39.42 -1.83 22.82
CA LYS A 7 -38.33 -1.91 21.86
C LYS A 7 -37.73 -0.51 21.78
N ARG A 8 -36.71 -0.24 22.60
CA ARG A 8 -35.93 1.00 22.51
C ARG A 8 -35.18 0.90 21.18
N ASN A 9 -35.73 1.52 20.16
CA ASN A 9 -35.05 1.73 18.89
C ASN A 9 -33.89 2.67 19.19
N ASN A 10 -32.74 2.12 19.59
CA ASN A 10 -31.51 2.84 19.90
C ASN A 10 -30.77 3.19 18.59
N ASP A 11 -31.54 3.59 17.58
CA ASP A 11 -31.10 3.97 16.23
C ASP A 11 -30.95 5.51 16.13
N GLU A 12 -31.02 6.20 17.28
CA GLU A 12 -30.82 7.65 17.35
C GLU A 12 -29.32 7.97 17.23
N LEU A 13 -29.02 8.99 16.42
CA LEU A 13 -27.68 9.56 16.34
C LEU A 13 -27.26 10.08 17.71
N ARG A 14 -25.97 9.93 18.04
CA ARG A 14 -25.46 10.47 19.30
C ARG A 14 -25.61 12.01 19.33
N PRO A 15 -25.84 12.63 20.50
CA PRO A 15 -26.03 14.07 20.62
C PRO A 15 -24.89 14.92 20.04
N GLU A 16 -23.67 14.36 19.95
CA GLU A 16 -22.51 15.06 19.38
C GLU A 16 -22.54 15.14 17.84
N TYR A 17 -23.40 14.36 17.17
CA TYR A 17 -23.51 14.36 15.71
C TYR A 17 -24.65 15.28 15.25
N ASP A 18 -24.30 16.45 14.71
CA ASP A 18 -25.24 17.35 14.05
C ASP A 18 -25.12 17.24 12.52
N LEU A 19 -26.12 16.60 11.88
CA LEU A 19 -26.17 16.44 10.42
C LEU A 19 -26.30 17.77 9.66
N SER A 20 -26.79 18.83 10.30
CA SER A 20 -26.90 20.16 9.67
C SER A 20 -25.54 20.81 9.42
N GLN A 21 -24.50 20.36 10.13
CA GLN A 21 -23.11 20.76 9.92
C GLN A 21 -22.47 20.07 8.71
N LEU A 22 -23.01 18.92 8.27
CA LEU A 22 -22.51 18.16 7.12
C LEU A 22 -22.96 18.82 5.80
N LYS A 23 -22.34 19.95 5.47
CA LYS A 23 -22.56 20.68 4.21
C LYS A 23 -21.61 20.16 3.12
N GLY A 24 -22.12 19.98 1.90
CA GLY A 24 -21.28 19.68 0.72
C GLY A 24 -20.78 18.24 0.62
N GLY A 25 -21.54 17.24 1.10
CA GLY A 25 -21.18 15.83 0.97
C GLY A 25 -21.11 15.37 -0.50
N VAL A 26 -19.93 14.89 -0.92
CA VAL A 26 -19.71 14.34 -2.27
C VAL A 26 -19.71 12.82 -2.20
N ARG A 27 -20.66 12.17 -2.89
CA ARG A 27 -20.71 10.71 -2.97
C ARG A 27 -19.43 10.18 -3.64
N GLY A 28 -18.75 9.28 -2.94
CA GLY A 28 -17.53 8.65 -3.46
C GLY A 28 -16.27 9.52 -3.40
N LYS A 29 -16.24 10.59 -2.58
CA LYS A 29 -15.08 11.48 -2.40
C LYS A 29 -13.74 10.74 -2.26
N TYR A 30 -13.72 9.65 -1.49
CA TYR A 30 -12.53 8.81 -1.25
C TYR A 30 -12.66 7.40 -1.82
N TYR A 31 -13.62 7.16 -2.72
CA TYR A 31 -13.89 5.81 -3.24
C TYR A 31 -12.67 5.23 -3.93
N ARG A 32 -11.99 6.04 -4.77
CA ARG A 32 -10.80 5.60 -5.50
C ARG A 32 -9.66 5.20 -4.57
N GLU A 33 -9.37 6.00 -3.55
CA GLU A 33 -8.34 5.73 -2.54
C GLU A 33 -8.67 4.47 -1.72
N ALA A 34 -9.93 4.32 -1.31
CA ALA A 34 -10.38 3.12 -0.60
C ALA A 34 -10.30 1.85 -1.46
N THR A 35 -10.67 1.94 -2.75
CA THR A 35 -10.58 0.81 -3.68
C THR A 35 -9.17 0.52 -4.15
N ALA A 36 -8.27 1.50 -4.14
CA ALA A 36 -6.86 1.30 -4.48
C ALA A 36 -6.20 0.31 -3.51
N GLY A 37 -6.76 0.17 -2.30
CA GLY A 37 -6.23 -0.67 -1.25
C GLY A 37 -4.93 -0.10 -0.70
N THR A 38 -4.71 -0.29 0.59
CA THR A 38 -3.36 -0.14 1.15
C THR A 38 -2.69 -1.50 1.07
N ASN A 39 -1.58 -1.60 0.33
CA ASN A 39 -0.73 -2.79 0.36
C ASN A 39 0.03 -2.85 1.70
N LEU A 40 -0.67 -3.26 2.75
CA LEU A 40 -0.09 -3.55 4.04
C LEU A 40 0.46 -4.97 4.02
N VAL A 41 1.77 -5.09 4.21
CA VAL A 41 2.46 -6.38 4.29
C VAL A 41 2.95 -6.55 5.71
N LEU A 42 2.56 -7.66 6.34
CA LEU A 42 3.07 -8.03 7.65
C LEU A 42 4.53 -8.50 7.49
N ILE A 43 5.44 -7.85 8.20
CA ILE A 43 6.84 -8.26 8.29
C ILE A 43 6.98 -9.27 9.43
N GLU A 44 7.85 -10.27 9.26
CA GLU A 44 8.14 -11.25 10.30
C GLU A 44 8.67 -10.57 11.59
N PRO A 45 8.26 -11.03 12.79
CA PRO A 45 8.65 -10.39 14.05
C PRO A 45 10.17 -10.29 14.26
N GLU A 46 10.92 -11.28 13.80
CA GLU A 46 12.39 -11.31 13.91
C GLU A 46 13.05 -10.14 13.17
N LEU A 47 12.43 -9.67 12.08
CA LEU A 47 12.92 -8.56 11.28
C LEU A 47 12.50 -7.20 11.84
N ALA A 48 11.51 -7.14 12.74
CA ALA A 48 11.06 -5.89 13.34
C ALA A 48 12.16 -5.23 14.19
N ASN A 49 13.07 -6.02 14.78
CA ASN A 49 14.22 -5.52 15.52
C ASN A 49 15.26 -4.85 14.60
N VAL A 50 15.32 -5.27 13.34
CA VAL A 50 16.26 -4.73 12.33
C VAL A 50 15.66 -3.52 11.63
N PHE A 51 14.34 -3.50 11.46
CA PHE A 51 13.59 -2.43 10.80
C PHE A 51 12.57 -1.81 11.77
N PRO A 52 13.00 -0.84 12.61
CA PRO A 52 12.15 -0.27 13.65
C PRO A 52 11.03 0.63 13.10
N ASP A 53 11.16 1.12 11.86
CA ASP A 53 10.19 2.04 11.25
C ASP A 53 9.99 1.80 9.74
N THR A 54 8.90 2.38 9.22
CA THR A 54 8.51 2.29 7.81
C THR A 54 9.55 2.94 6.87
N GLU A 55 10.29 3.95 7.30
CA GLU A 55 11.30 4.62 6.47
C GLU A 55 12.50 3.70 6.21
N SER A 56 12.95 2.97 7.23
CA SER A 56 14.06 2.02 7.17
C SER A 56 13.76 0.86 6.22
N VAL A 57 12.56 0.28 6.29
CA VAL A 57 12.07 -0.76 5.38
C VAL A 57 12.07 -0.25 3.94
N ASN A 58 11.43 0.89 3.70
CA ASN A 58 11.27 1.42 2.34
C ASN A 58 12.62 1.83 1.73
N ARG A 59 13.56 2.34 2.54
CA ARG A 59 14.91 2.63 2.09
C ARG A 59 15.63 1.35 1.63
N ALA A 60 15.56 0.28 2.43
CA ALA A 60 16.19 -1.00 2.09
C ALA A 60 15.60 -1.60 0.80
N LEU A 61 14.27 -1.57 0.64
CA LEU A 61 13.60 -2.06 -0.56
C LEU A 61 13.99 -1.27 -1.82
N ARG A 62 14.13 0.06 -1.72
CA ARG A 62 14.61 0.89 -2.84
C ARG A 62 16.03 0.54 -3.26
N LEU A 63 16.94 0.38 -2.30
CA LEU A 63 18.31 -0.05 -2.58
C LEU A 63 18.36 -1.43 -3.25
N LEU A 64 17.51 -2.35 -2.82
CA LEU A 64 17.40 -3.67 -3.45
C LEU A 64 16.89 -3.56 -4.90
N ALA A 65 15.92 -2.69 -5.17
CA ALA A 65 15.43 -2.44 -6.52
C ALA A 65 16.54 -1.86 -7.42
N ASP A 66 17.24 -0.81 -6.96
CA ASP A 66 18.30 -0.15 -7.72
C ASP A 66 19.44 -1.11 -8.08
N THR A 67 19.82 -1.98 -7.14
CA THR A 67 20.87 -2.98 -7.35
C THR A 67 20.42 -4.06 -8.34
N ALA A 68 19.17 -4.51 -8.25
CA ALA A 68 18.59 -5.47 -9.19
C ALA A 68 18.53 -4.90 -10.61
N GLU A 69 18.06 -3.67 -10.79
CA GLU A 69 18.03 -2.98 -12.08
C GLU A 69 19.44 -2.83 -12.68
N SER A 70 20.40 -2.40 -11.85
CA SER A 70 21.80 -2.28 -12.25
C SER A 70 22.41 -3.60 -12.69
N ALA A 71 22.07 -4.71 -12.04
CA ALA A 71 22.51 -6.05 -12.41
C ALA A 71 21.92 -6.49 -13.76
N ILE A 72 20.63 -6.23 -14.00
CA ILE A 72 19.95 -6.53 -15.26
C ILE A 72 20.57 -5.72 -16.41
N ALA A 73 20.79 -4.42 -16.22
CA ALA A 73 21.40 -3.55 -17.23
C ALA A 73 22.80 -4.02 -17.63
N LYS A 74 23.65 -4.38 -16.65
CA LYS A 74 25.01 -4.94 -16.90
C LYS A 74 24.95 -6.27 -17.66
N LYS A 75 23.99 -7.14 -17.38
CA LYS A 75 23.77 -8.40 -18.11
C LYS A 75 23.39 -8.15 -19.57
N GLY A 76 22.54 -7.15 -19.84
CA GLY A 76 22.18 -6.72 -21.19
C GLY A 76 23.37 -6.20 -21.99
N LEU A 77 24.21 -5.37 -21.37
CA LEU A 77 25.42 -4.83 -21.99
C LEU A 77 26.44 -5.93 -22.33
N ARG A 78 26.66 -6.89 -21.41
CA ARG A 78 27.56 -8.04 -21.64
C ARG A 78 27.07 -8.92 -22.80
N ARG A 79 25.76 -9.14 -22.92
CA ARG A 79 25.18 -9.89 -24.05
C ARG A 79 25.36 -9.19 -25.39
N LYS A 80 25.18 -7.87 -25.46
CA LYS A 80 25.43 -7.08 -26.68
C LYS A 80 26.90 -7.13 -27.11
N ALA A 81 27.82 -7.00 -26.15
CA ALA A 81 29.27 -7.05 -26.42
C ALA A 81 29.75 -8.44 -26.87
N ALA A 82 29.13 -9.52 -26.40
CA ALA A 82 29.41 -10.87 -26.89
C ALA A 82 28.94 -11.05 -28.35
N ASN A 83 27.73 -10.60 -28.68
CA ASN A 83 27.17 -10.74 -30.03
C ASN A 83 27.90 -9.88 -31.07
N SER A 84 28.41 -8.69 -30.71
CA SER A 84 29.18 -7.86 -31.64
C SER A 84 30.56 -8.44 -31.94
N ARG A 85 31.15 -9.19 -31.01
CA ARG A 85 32.42 -9.91 -31.21
C ARG A 85 32.28 -11.10 -32.15
N LEU A 86 31.23 -11.93 -31.99
CA LEU A 86 30.97 -13.04 -32.91
C LEU A 86 30.73 -12.58 -34.36
N LYS A 87 30.10 -11.42 -34.56
CA LYS A 87 29.85 -10.87 -35.91
C LYS A 87 31.09 -10.30 -36.60
N ARG A 88 32.18 -10.06 -35.88
CA ARG A 88 33.44 -9.52 -36.43
C ARG A 88 34.48 -10.60 -36.73
N SER A 89 34.27 -11.82 -36.24
CA SER A 89 35.15 -12.98 -36.46
C SER A 89 34.65 -13.92 -37.56
N ALA A 90 33.60 -13.53 -38.28
CA ALA A 90 33.06 -14.19 -39.47
C ALA A 90 33.20 -13.22 -40.65
#